data_AF-A0A1H4V062-F1
#
_entry.id   AF-A0A1H4V062-F1
#
_cell.length_a   1.000
_cell.length_b   1.000
_cell.length_c   1.000
_cell.angle_alpha   90.00
_cell.angle_beta   90.00
_cell.angle_gamma   90.00
#
_symmetry.space_group_name_H-M   'P 1'
#
loop_
_entity.id
_entity.type
_entity.pdbx_description
1 polymer ?
#
loop_
_entity_poly.entity_id
_entity_poly.type
_entity_poly.pdbx_seq_one_letter_code
_entity_poly.pdbx_strand_id
1 'polypeptide(L)'
;MTMSWRDKSRIKRFMITGLVLLTSVVCLLFVLENQQLVVVSFLGFSSPQLQISMFGVASFLMGMIFGGGVVVAHFLGVRRRGR
;
A
#
# COMPACT_ATOMS: atom_id res chain seq x y z
N MET A 1 11.67 29.04 -17.26
CA MET A 1 10.31 28.66 -16.81
C MET A 1 10.38 28.12 -15.40
N THR A 2 10.24 28.98 -14.39
CA THR A 2 10.29 28.58 -12.97
C THR A 2 8.90 28.13 -12.53
N MET A 3 8.79 26.86 -12.12
CA MET A 3 7.52 26.25 -11.74
C MET A 3 6.95 26.97 -10.51
N SER A 4 5.72 27.50 -10.64
CA SER A 4 5.05 28.28 -9.59
C SER A 4 4.86 27.43 -8.34
N TRP A 5 5.05 28.01 -7.15
CA TRP A 5 4.89 27.32 -5.86
C TRP A 5 3.55 26.59 -5.70
N ARG A 6 2.50 27.03 -6.40
CA ARG A 6 1.18 26.38 -6.45
C ARG A 6 1.15 25.10 -7.29
N ASP A 7 1.98 24.97 -8.31
CA ASP A 7 2.05 23.76 -9.12
C ASP A 7 2.80 22.64 -8.39
N LYS A 8 3.77 22.98 -7.53
CA LYS A 8 4.51 22.02 -6.73
C LYS A 8 3.62 21.17 -5.81
N SER A 9 2.58 21.76 -5.23
CA SER A 9 1.61 21.04 -4.38
C SER A 9 0.65 20.16 -5.20
N ARG A 10 0.21 20.63 -6.37
CA ARG A 10 -0.61 19.83 -7.29
C ARG A 10 0.15 18.65 -7.85
N ILE A 11 1.40 18.85 -8.28
CA ILE A 11 2.30 17.79 -8.76
C ILE A 11 2.54 16.76 -7.66
N LYS A 12 2.82 17.19 -6.43
CA LYS A 12 2.99 16.26 -5.29
C LYS A 12 1.75 15.42 -5.05
N ARG A 13 0.56 16.02 -5.12
CA ARG A 13 -0.72 15.31 -4.94
C ARG A 13 -0.97 14.33 -6.10
N PHE A 14 -0.68 14.74 -7.33
CA PHE A 14 -0.77 13.89 -8.51
C PHE A 14 0.18 12.68 -8.43
N MET A 15 1.41 12.89 -7.95
CA MET A 15 2.38 11.81 -7.72
C MET A 15 1.90 10.83 -6.65
N ILE A 16 1.35 11.32 -5.52
CA ILE A 16 0.84 10.44 -4.46
C ILE A 16 -0.37 9.64 -4.97
N THR A 17 -1.32 10.30 -5.64
CA THR A 17 -2.47 9.61 -6.24
C THR A 17 -2.00 8.57 -7.25
N GLY A 18 -1.05 8.92 -8.13
CA GLY A 18 -0.47 8.00 -9.10
C GLY A 18 0.22 6.79 -8.45
N LEU A 19 0.97 7.02 -7.37
CA LEU A 19 1.63 5.95 -6.61
C LEU A 19 0.61 4.97 -6.00
N VAL A 20 -0.46 5.49 -5.39
CA VAL A 20 -1.54 4.67 -4.82
C VAL A 20 -2.27 3.87 -5.91
N LEU A 21 -2.50 4.49 -7.06
CA LEU A 21 -3.18 3.85 -8.19
C LEU A 21 -2.31 2.73 -8.79
N LEU A 22 -1.02 2.99 -8.96
CA LEU A 22 -0.04 2.00 -9.44
C LEU A 22 0.10 0.83 -8.45
N THR A 23 0.16 1.13 -7.15
CA THR A 23 0.12 0.14 -6.06
C THR A 23 -1.12 -0.75 -6.17
N SER A 24 -2.30 -0.16 -6.39
CA SER A 24 -3.55 -0.90 -6.55
C SER A 24 -3.50 -1.84 -7.77
N VAL A 25 -2.99 -1.37 -8.90
CA VAL A 25 -2.83 -2.19 -10.13
C VAL A 25 -1.90 -3.38 -9.88
N VAL A 26 -0.75 -3.16 -9.23
CA VAL A 26 0.18 -4.24 -8.88
C VAL A 26 -0.50 -5.28 -7.97
N CYS A 27 -1.28 -4.81 -6.99
CA CYS A 27 -2.06 -5.68 -6.11
C CYS A 27 -3.06 -6.54 -6.89
N LEU A 28 -3.83 -5.92 -7.79
CA LEU A 28 -4.82 -6.63 -8.62
C LEU A 28 -4.15 -7.67 -9.52
N LEU A 29 -3.05 -7.32 -10.18
CA LEU A 29 -2.28 -8.25 -11.00
C LEU A 29 -1.71 -9.39 -10.18
N PHE A 30 -1.19 -9.12 -8.98
CA PHE A 30 -0.69 -10.17 -8.09
C PHE A 30 -1.80 -11.14 -7.68
N VAL A 31 -3.00 -10.63 -7.37
CA VAL A 31 -4.17 -11.44 -7.04
C VAL A 31 -4.62 -12.29 -8.23
N LEU A 32 -4.61 -11.72 -9.45
CA LEU A 32 -5.02 -12.40 -10.69
C LEU A 32 -4.02 -13.45 -11.14
N GLU A 33 -2.72 -13.16 -11.09
CA GLU A 33 -1.65 -14.11 -11.43
C GLU A 33 -1.55 -15.25 -10.41
N ASN A 34 -1.69 -14.93 -9.12
CA ASN A 34 -1.55 -15.90 -8.05
C ASN A 34 -2.91 -16.42 -7.55
N GLN A 35 -3.82 -16.71 -8.48
CA GLN A 35 -5.08 -17.43 -8.22
C GLN A 35 -4.87 -18.91 -7.89
N GLN A 36 -3.65 -19.41 -8.06
CA GLN A 36 -3.30 -20.79 -7.73
C GLN A 36 -3.53 -21.07 -6.23
N LEU A 37 -4.31 -22.12 -5.98
CA LEU A 37 -4.49 -22.68 -4.66
C LEU A 37 -3.23 -23.43 -4.27
N VAL A 38 -2.57 -22.98 -3.20
CA VAL A 38 -1.37 -23.64 -2.68
C VAL A 38 -1.66 -24.13 -1.28
N VAL A 39 -1.28 -25.37 -1.04
CA VAL A 39 -1.31 -25.99 0.28
C VAL A 39 -0.03 -25.58 0.99
N VAL A 40 -0.16 -24.82 2.08
CA VAL A 40 1.01 -24.43 2.87
C VAL A 40 1.20 -25.48 3.95
N SER A 41 2.20 -26.33 3.75
CA SER A 41 2.54 -27.39 4.69
C SER A 41 3.56 -26.87 5.70
N PHE A 42 3.16 -26.71 6.96
CA PHE A 42 4.06 -26.33 8.04
C PHE A 42 4.22 -27.51 9.00
N LEU A 43 5.45 -27.97 9.25
CA LEU A 43 5.77 -28.97 10.29
C LEU A 43 4.91 -30.25 10.23
N GLY A 44 4.55 -30.71 9.02
CA GLY A 44 3.72 -31.92 8.83
C GLY A 44 2.21 -31.69 8.89
N PHE A 45 1.75 -30.47 9.20
CA PHE A 45 0.35 -30.06 9.09
C PHE A 45 0.13 -29.30 7.78
N SER A 46 -0.77 -29.81 6.95
CA SER A 46 -1.22 -29.14 5.72
C SER A 46 -2.30 -28.13 6.08
N SER A 47 -2.08 -26.85 5.76
CA SER A 47 -3.15 -25.87 5.82
C SER A 47 -4.21 -26.19 4.76
N PRO A 48 -5.47 -25.77 4.96
CA PRO A 48 -6.43 -25.71 3.87
C PRO A 48 -5.82 -24.96 2.68
N GLN A 49 -6.10 -25.44 1.47
CA GLN A 49 -5.67 -24.82 0.23
C GLN A 49 -6.10 -23.36 0.17
N LEU A 50 -5.15 -22.44 0.32
CA LEU A 50 -5.36 -21.00 0.33
C LEU A 50 -4.63 -20.40 -0.85
N GLN A 51 -5.21 -19.38 -1.45
CA GLN A 51 -4.59 -18.68 -2.58
C GLN A 51 -3.42 -17.84 -2.06
N ILE A 52 -2.27 -17.87 -2.75
CA ILE A 52 -1.12 -17.00 -2.42
C ILE A 52 -1.53 -15.52 -2.41
N SER A 53 -2.51 -15.16 -3.24
CA SER A 53 -3.09 -13.82 -3.33
C SER A 53 -3.48 -13.23 -1.97
N MET A 54 -3.97 -14.04 -1.02
CA MET A 54 -4.35 -13.57 0.32
C MET A 54 -3.16 -13.04 1.11
N PHE A 55 -1.99 -13.66 1.00
CA PHE A 55 -0.76 -13.20 1.67
C PHE A 55 -0.22 -11.90 1.05
N GLY A 56 -0.31 -11.79 -0.28
CA GLY A 56 0.07 -10.56 -0.99
C GLY A 56 -0.82 -9.37 -0.62
N VAL A 57 -2.14 -9.58 -0.63
CA VAL A 57 -3.11 -8.54 -0.24
C VAL A 57 -2.94 -8.15 1.23
N ALA A 58 -2.73 -9.11 2.13
CA ALA A 58 -2.47 -8.82 3.54
C ALA A 58 -1.21 -7.96 3.72
N SER A 59 -0.14 -8.26 2.99
CA SER A 59 1.11 -7.47 3.03
C SER A 59 0.90 -6.04 2.52
N PHE A 60 0.15 -5.86 1.43
CA PHE A 60 -0.18 -4.55 0.90
C PHE A 60 -1.10 -3.74 1.83
N LEU A 61 -2.10 -4.39 2.42
CA LEU A 61 -3.00 -3.78 3.39
C LEU A 61 -2.22 -3.32 4.62
N MET A 62 -1.28 -4.15 5.09
CA MET A 62 -0.41 -3.79 6.21
C MET A 62 0.49 -2.60 5.84
N GLY A 63 1.06 -2.60 4.63
CA GLY A 63 1.79 -1.45 4.09
C GLY A 63 0.97 -0.16 4.06
N MET A 64 -0.31 -0.20 3.69
CA MET A 64 -1.20 0.96 3.73
C MET A 64 -1.54 1.41 5.16
N ILE A 65 -1.77 0.48 6.09
CA ILE A 65 -2.06 0.81 7.50
C ILE A 65 -0.85 1.50 8.13
N PHE A 66 0.34 0.93 7.97
CA PHE A 66 1.56 1.53 8.50
C PHE A 66 1.93 2.83 7.77
N GLY A 67 1.91 2.84 6.44
CA GLY A 67 2.25 4.01 5.64
C GLY A 67 1.27 5.18 5.85
N GLY A 68 -0.03 4.90 5.78
CA GLY A 68 -1.08 5.89 6.04
C GLY A 68 -1.06 6.38 7.50
N GLY A 69 -0.88 5.46 8.46
CA GLY A 69 -0.74 5.80 9.87
C GLY A 69 0.43 6.74 10.15
N VAL A 70 1.60 6.47 9.56
CA VAL A 70 2.78 7.36 9.69
C VAL A 70 2.52 8.73 9.08
N VAL A 71 1.92 8.80 7.89
CA VAL A 71 1.59 10.09 7.24
C VAL A 71 0.61 10.90 8.08
N VAL A 72 -0.43 10.27 8.61
CA VAL A 72 -1.43 10.91 9.47
C VAL A 72 -0.80 11.37 10.79
N ALA A 73 0.01 10.52 11.43
CA ALA A 73 0.74 10.87 12.65
C ALA A 73 1.70 12.05 12.44
N HIS A 74 2.38 12.10 11.29
CA HIS A 74 3.27 13.21 10.95
C HIS A 74 2.49 14.50 10.73
N PHE A 75 1.34 14.44 10.06
CA PHE A 75 0.47 15.61 9.85
C PHE A 75 -0.15 16.14 11.15
N LEU A 76 -0.61 15.24 12.02
CA LEU A 76 -1.15 15.58 13.35
C LEU A 76 -0.06 16.10 14.29
N GLY A 77 1.15 15.52 14.24
CA GLY A 77 2.32 15.92 15.03
C GLY A 77 2.86 17.30 14.62
N VAL A 78 2.90 17.60 13.31
CA VAL A 78 3.27 18.94 12.81
C VAL A 78 2.30 20.01 13.31
N ARG A 79 1.02 19.68 13.50
CA ARG A 79 0.00 20.61 14.00
C ARG A 79 0.14 20.93 15.50
N ARG A 80 0.76 20.04 16.30
CA ARG A 80 1.00 20.25 17.74
C ARG A 80 2.25 21.09 18.04
N ARG A 81 3.24 21.10 17.15
CA ARG A 81 4.51 21.83 17.34
C ARG A 81 4.43 23.34 17.02
N GLY A 82 3.28 23.81 16.53
CA GLY A 82 3.02 25.23 16.23
C GLY A 82 2.20 25.96 17.31
N ARG A 83 2.04 25.40 18.50
CA ARG A 83 1.49 26.07 19.69
C ARG A 83 2.58 26.27 20.73
#